data_AF-G3UDU0-F1
#
_entry.id   AF-G3UDU0-F1
#
_cell.length_a   1.000
_cell.length_b   1.000
_cell.length_c   1.000
_cell.angle_alpha   90.00
_cell.angle_beta   90.00
_cell.angle_gamma   90.00
#
_symmetry.space_group_name_H-M   'P 1'
#
loop_
_entity.id
_entity.type
_entity.pdbx_description
1 polymer ?
#
loop_
_entity_poly.entity_id
_entity_poly.type
_entity_poly.pdbx_seq_one_letter_code
_entity_poly.pdbx_strand_id
1 'polypeptide(L)'
;LAAMDPTGASSRSQNPRGRRERLVLKPSQRETLQAAFEQNPYPGITTREELARETGIAEDRIQTWFGNRRAGHLRKSRSASGQASEEEPSQGQGEPQPWSPENFPKAARRKRTRITTSQTSLLVEAFEKNRYPGNEAKEELAQRTGLPRSRIHVWFQNRRARKPVQSASAPPKSLAGSPTPAA
;
A
#
# COMPACT_ATOMS: atom_id res chain seq x y z
N LEU A 1 -30.86 27.36 -39.42
CA LEU A 1 -31.96 26.88 -38.56
C LEU A 1 -31.72 25.38 -38.38
N ALA A 2 -30.93 24.96 -37.38
CA ALA A 2 -31.40 24.51 -36.05
C ALA A 2 -32.44 23.37 -36.18
N ALA A 3 -32.26 22.17 -35.64
CA ALA A 3 -31.78 21.88 -34.29
C ALA A 3 -31.08 20.51 -34.18
N MET A 4 -30.14 20.48 -33.24
CA MET A 4 -29.63 19.28 -32.57
C MET A 4 -30.71 18.79 -31.60
N ASP A 5 -30.85 17.48 -31.38
CA ASP A 5 -31.14 16.99 -30.02
C ASP A 5 -30.56 15.59 -29.76
N PRO A 6 -30.03 15.31 -28.55
CA PRO A 6 -29.21 14.17 -28.21
C PRO A 6 -29.94 13.15 -27.34
N THR A 7 -29.61 11.86 -27.40
CA THR A 7 -29.73 11.04 -26.18
C THR A 7 -28.73 9.89 -26.17
N GLY A 8 -27.72 10.04 -25.32
CA GLY A 8 -26.90 8.94 -24.86
C GLY A 8 -27.61 8.12 -23.78
N ALA A 9 -27.35 6.83 -23.79
CA ALA A 9 -27.40 5.99 -22.59
C ALA A 9 -26.37 4.88 -22.75
N SER A 10 -25.08 5.24 -22.74
CA SER A 10 -24.05 4.27 -22.40
C SER A 10 -24.24 3.91 -20.93
N SER A 11 -24.79 2.73 -20.70
CA SER A 11 -24.96 2.09 -19.41
C SER A 11 -23.59 1.85 -18.77
N ARG A 12 -23.08 2.91 -18.14
CA ARG A 12 -21.87 2.89 -17.35
C ARG A 12 -22.17 2.09 -16.08
N SER A 13 -21.77 0.83 -16.08
CA SER A 13 -21.78 -0.05 -14.90
C SER A 13 -21.09 0.65 -13.73
N GLN A 14 -21.89 1.22 -12.84
CA GLN A 14 -21.40 1.90 -11.65
C GLN A 14 -21.04 0.84 -10.61
N ASN A 15 -19.76 0.51 -10.52
CA ASN A 15 -19.22 -0.25 -9.40
C ASN A 15 -19.35 0.63 -8.13
N PRO A 16 -20.19 0.28 -7.13
CA PRO A 16 -20.65 1.18 -6.06
C PRO A 16 -19.56 1.62 -5.08
N ARG A 17 -18.29 1.25 -5.30
CA ARG A 17 -17.13 1.71 -4.50
C ARG A 17 -15.92 2.12 -5.35
N GLY A 18 -16.06 2.19 -6.67
CA GLY A 18 -14.93 2.48 -7.58
C GLY A 18 -13.71 1.60 -7.32
N ARG A 19 -13.90 0.34 -6.92
CA ARG A 19 -12.80 -0.59 -6.66
C ARG A 19 -12.20 -0.99 -8.02
N ARG A 20 -10.87 -1.12 -8.13
CA ARG A 20 -10.27 -1.65 -9.37
C ARG A 20 -10.86 -3.03 -9.66
N GLU A 21 -11.18 -3.27 -10.93
CA GLU A 21 -11.57 -4.59 -11.41
C GLU A 21 -10.61 -5.67 -10.92
N ARG A 22 -11.20 -6.81 -10.54
CA ARG A 22 -10.45 -7.93 -9.99
C ARG A 22 -9.69 -8.58 -11.15
N LEU A 23 -8.36 -8.56 -11.05
CA LEU A 23 -7.51 -9.25 -12.02
C LEU A 23 -7.73 -10.77 -11.90
N VAL A 24 -8.13 -11.41 -12.99
CA VAL A 24 -8.14 -12.87 -13.14
C VAL A 24 -6.82 -13.27 -13.78
N LEU A 25 -5.99 -13.99 -13.04
CA LEU A 25 -4.68 -14.43 -13.53
C LEU A 25 -4.86 -15.61 -14.50
N LYS A 26 -4.27 -15.51 -15.70
CA LYS A 26 -4.19 -16.62 -16.65
C LYS A 26 -3.33 -17.76 -16.08
N PRO A 27 -3.51 -19.03 -16.48
CA PRO A 27 -2.71 -20.15 -15.98
C PRO A 27 -1.19 -19.92 -16.09
N SER A 28 -0.70 -19.47 -17.25
CA SER A 28 0.72 -19.15 -17.47
C SER A 28 1.23 -18.07 -16.53
N GLN A 29 0.46 -16.99 -16.32
CA GLN A 29 0.82 -15.93 -15.37
C GLN A 29 0.89 -16.43 -13.93
N ARG A 30 0.01 -17.37 -13.55
CA ARG A 30 0.02 -17.97 -12.20
C ARG A 30 1.23 -18.86 -12.01
N GLU A 31 1.60 -19.63 -13.02
CA GLU A 31 2.76 -20.50 -13.01
C GLU A 31 4.05 -19.70 -12.85
N THR A 32 4.26 -18.66 -13.66
CA THR A 32 5.41 -17.76 -13.52
C THR A 32 5.49 -17.15 -12.10
N LEU A 33 4.37 -16.61 -11.59
CA LEU A 33 4.34 -16.01 -10.26
C LEU A 33 4.57 -17.04 -9.14
N GLN A 34 4.08 -18.28 -9.30
CA GLN A 34 4.26 -19.36 -8.34
C GLN A 34 5.71 -19.84 -8.31
N ALA A 35 6.32 -20.09 -9.48
CA ALA A 35 7.72 -20.46 -9.59
C ALA A 35 8.66 -19.40 -8.98
N ALA A 36 8.36 -18.11 -9.22
CA ALA A 36 9.11 -17.02 -8.61
C ALA A 36 8.92 -16.95 -7.08
N PHE A 37 7.73 -17.28 -6.58
CA PHE A 37 7.45 -17.31 -5.15
C PHE A 37 8.21 -18.43 -4.43
N GLU A 38 8.33 -19.59 -5.06
CA GLU A 38 9.09 -20.73 -4.52
C GLU A 38 10.58 -20.43 -4.42
N GLN A 39 11.12 -19.70 -5.39
CA GLN A 39 12.52 -19.25 -5.37
C GLN A 39 12.77 -18.16 -4.32
N ASN A 40 11.89 -17.15 -4.26
CA ASN A 40 12.02 -16.04 -3.31
C ASN A 40 10.64 -15.43 -2.97
N PRO A 41 10.09 -15.72 -1.78
CA PRO A 41 8.83 -15.12 -1.31
C PRO A 41 8.92 -13.61 -1.05
N TYR A 42 10.13 -13.04 -0.99
CA TYR A 42 10.43 -11.63 -0.69
C TYR A 42 11.18 -10.94 -1.85
N PRO A 43 10.61 -10.89 -3.06
CA PRO A 43 11.30 -10.31 -4.21
C PRO A 43 11.47 -8.78 -4.07
N GLY A 44 12.61 -8.29 -4.56
CA GLY A 44 12.94 -6.86 -4.63
C GLY A 44 12.09 -6.10 -5.65
N ILE A 45 12.36 -4.80 -5.82
CA ILE A 45 11.71 -4.04 -6.90
C ILE A 45 12.08 -4.56 -8.29
N THR A 46 13.36 -4.82 -8.55
CA THR A 46 13.86 -5.26 -9.87
C THR A 46 13.21 -6.57 -10.31
N THR A 47 13.21 -7.57 -9.44
CA THR A 47 12.55 -8.87 -9.70
C THR A 47 11.06 -8.71 -9.97
N ARG A 48 10.38 -7.81 -9.26
CA ARG A 48 8.94 -7.58 -9.49
C ARG A 48 8.66 -6.82 -10.79
N GLU A 49 9.55 -5.93 -11.21
CA GLU A 49 9.47 -5.25 -12.51
C GLU A 49 9.72 -6.22 -13.67
N GLU A 50 10.64 -7.16 -13.51
CA GLU A 50 10.88 -8.22 -14.49
C GLU A 50 9.66 -9.14 -14.63
N LEU A 51 9.09 -9.62 -13.52
CA LEU A 51 7.84 -10.38 -13.54
C LEU A 51 6.68 -9.59 -14.13
N ALA A 52 6.66 -8.27 -13.96
CA ALA A 52 5.63 -7.42 -14.56
C ALA A 52 5.77 -7.38 -16.08
N ARG A 53 6.99 -7.28 -16.59
CA ARG A 53 7.29 -7.33 -18.02
C ARG A 53 6.94 -8.67 -18.63
N GLU A 54 7.24 -9.77 -17.94
CA GLU A 54 6.98 -11.13 -18.42
C GLU A 54 5.49 -11.50 -18.39
N THR A 55 4.81 -11.22 -17.28
CA THR A 55 3.40 -11.61 -17.11
C THR A 55 2.42 -10.61 -17.72
N GLY A 56 2.87 -9.40 -18.07
CA GLY A 56 2.01 -8.28 -18.48
C GLY A 56 1.14 -7.73 -17.34
N ILE A 57 1.43 -8.10 -16.09
CA ILE A 57 0.70 -7.65 -14.91
C ILE A 57 1.42 -6.45 -14.32
N ALA A 58 0.68 -5.39 -13.99
CA ALA A 58 1.27 -4.23 -13.33
C ALA A 58 2.00 -4.62 -12.03
N GLU A 59 3.21 -4.07 -11.84
CA GLU A 59 4.11 -4.41 -10.74
C GLU A 59 3.47 -4.22 -9.34
N ASP A 60 2.53 -3.27 -9.18
CA ASP A 60 1.79 -3.08 -7.94
C ASP A 60 0.82 -4.24 -7.62
N ARG A 61 0.29 -4.91 -8.65
CA ARG A 61 -0.53 -6.12 -8.50
C ARG A 61 0.33 -7.31 -8.11
N ILE A 62 1.52 -7.42 -8.67
CA ILE A 62 2.50 -8.45 -8.28
C ILE A 62 2.91 -8.25 -6.81
N GLN A 63 3.24 -7.01 -6.40
CA GLN A 63 3.49 -6.72 -4.98
C GLN A 63 2.34 -7.18 -4.07
N THR A 64 1.10 -6.87 -4.47
CA THR A 64 -0.09 -7.24 -3.70
C THR A 64 -0.27 -8.76 -3.67
N TRP A 65 -0.01 -9.43 -4.79
CA TRP A 65 -0.10 -10.88 -4.91
C TRP A 65 0.89 -11.58 -3.97
N PHE A 66 2.17 -11.19 -4.00
CA PHE A 66 3.19 -11.73 -3.09
C PHE A 66 2.83 -11.47 -1.62
N GLY A 67 2.33 -10.27 -1.30
CA GLY A 67 1.85 -9.94 0.05
C GLY A 67 0.69 -10.83 0.51
N ASN A 68 -0.31 -11.02 -0.35
CA ASN A 68 -1.46 -11.88 -0.06
C ASN A 68 -1.05 -13.35 0.06
N ARG A 69 -0.10 -13.82 -0.77
CA ARG A 69 0.42 -15.18 -0.73
C ARG A 69 1.11 -15.48 0.60
N ARG A 70 1.99 -14.57 1.06
CA ARG A 70 2.63 -14.66 2.38
C ARG A 70 1.61 -14.60 3.53
N ALA A 71 0.64 -13.70 3.47
CA ALA A 71 -0.40 -13.59 4.50
C ALA A 71 -1.26 -14.87 4.59
N GLY A 72 -1.55 -15.53 3.47
CA GLY A 72 -2.24 -16.82 3.44
C GLY A 72 -1.46 -17.91 4.18
N HIS A 73 -0.15 -17.99 3.96
CA HIS A 73 0.72 -18.95 4.64
C HIS A 73 0.80 -18.72 6.14
N LEU A 74 0.96 -17.47 6.59
CA LEU A 74 1.00 -17.14 8.01
C LEU A 74 -0.32 -17.48 8.73
N ARG A 75 -1.46 -17.36 8.03
CA ARG A 75 -2.75 -17.79 8.58
C ARG A 75 -2.84 -19.31 8.70
N LYS A 76 -2.32 -20.05 7.70
CA LYS A 76 -2.29 -21.52 7.71
C LYS A 76 -1.44 -22.06 8.86
N SER A 77 -0.27 -21.48 9.13
CA SER A 77 0.60 -21.91 10.25
C SER A 77 -0.03 -21.62 11.62
N ARG A 78 -0.67 -20.46 11.79
CA ARG A 78 -1.41 -20.13 13.02
C ARG A 78 -2.62 -21.03 13.26
N SER A 79 -3.33 -21.43 12.20
CA SER A 79 -4.45 -22.37 12.32
C SER A 79 -4.00 -23.81 12.57
N ALA A 80 -2.84 -24.23 12.06
CA ALA A 80 -2.25 -25.54 12.35
C ALA A 80 -1.73 -25.65 13.80
N SER A 81 -1.24 -24.55 14.36
CA SER A 81 -0.77 -24.48 15.76
C SER A 81 -1.91 -24.35 16.79
N GLY A 82 -3.17 -24.17 16.36
CA GLY A 82 -4.32 -24.01 17.26
C GLY A 82 -4.94 -25.31 17.77
N GLN A 83 -4.35 -26.47 17.45
CA GLN A 83 -4.70 -27.78 18.00
C GLN A 83 -3.44 -28.43 18.57
N ALA A 84 -2.91 -27.89 19.67
CA ALA A 84 -1.93 -28.57 20.50
C ALA A 84 -2.16 -28.14 21.94
N SER A 85 -2.36 -29.14 22.78
CA SER A 85 -2.65 -29.13 24.21
C SER A 85 -1.65 -28.30 25.01
N GLU A 86 -2.10 -27.79 26.16
CA GLU A 86 -1.27 -27.22 27.22
C GLU A 86 -0.19 -28.22 27.67
N GLU A 87 1.05 -28.05 27.22
CA GLU A 87 2.24 -28.52 27.94
C GLU A 87 3.36 -27.44 27.88
N GLU A 88 3.99 -27.26 29.04
CA GLU A 88 4.98 -26.26 29.47
C GLU A 88 6.33 -26.28 28.70
N PRO A 89 7.18 -25.25 28.82
CA PRO A 89 8.16 -24.85 27.81
C PRO A 89 9.46 -25.64 27.92
N SER A 90 9.72 -26.51 26.95
CA SER A 90 11.05 -27.06 26.72
C SER A 90 11.76 -26.29 25.61
N GLN A 91 12.94 -25.75 25.96
CA GLN A 91 13.87 -25.04 25.09
C GLN A 91 14.32 -25.95 23.94
N GLY A 92 13.58 -25.94 22.84
CA GLY A 92 13.89 -26.68 21.62
C GLY A 92 13.98 -25.72 20.44
N GLN A 93 15.09 -25.76 19.72
CA GLN A 93 15.41 -24.92 18.58
C GLN A 93 14.26 -24.92 17.57
N GLY A 94 13.54 -23.80 17.45
CA GLY A 94 12.54 -23.61 16.41
C GLY A 94 13.24 -23.65 15.06
N GLU A 95 13.05 -24.74 14.31
CA GLU A 95 13.51 -24.86 12.94
C GLU A 95 13.06 -23.61 12.17
N PRO A 96 13.99 -22.83 11.58
CA PRO A 96 13.65 -21.58 10.92
C PRO A 96 12.78 -21.91 9.72
N GLN A 97 11.48 -21.68 9.86
CA GLN A 97 10.49 -21.99 8.83
C GLN A 97 11.02 -21.50 7.47
N PRO A 98 11.09 -22.35 6.42
CA PRO A 98 11.88 -22.07 5.21
C PRO A 98 11.49 -20.78 4.48
N TRP A 99 10.34 -20.20 4.81
CA TRP A 99 9.81 -18.97 4.25
C TRP A 99 9.82 -17.78 5.22
N SER A 100 10.59 -17.85 6.31
CA SER A 100 10.78 -16.71 7.22
C SER A 100 11.53 -15.58 6.50
N PRO A 101 11.16 -14.30 6.70
CA PRO A 101 11.88 -13.18 6.07
C PRO A 101 13.36 -13.13 6.47
N GLU A 102 13.74 -13.71 7.60
CA GLU A 102 15.14 -13.86 8.04
C GLU A 102 15.97 -14.77 7.13
N ASN A 103 15.33 -15.70 6.40
CA ASN A 103 16.02 -16.67 5.55
C ASN A 103 16.34 -16.12 4.15
N PHE A 104 15.88 -14.90 3.82
CA PHE A 104 16.09 -14.31 2.49
C PHE A 104 16.88 -13.01 2.59
N PRO A 105 17.81 -12.76 1.65
CA PRO A 105 18.54 -11.50 1.61
C PRO A 105 17.57 -10.32 1.49
N LYS A 106 17.81 -9.26 2.25
CA LYS A 106 16.98 -8.05 2.23
C LYS A 106 17.07 -7.38 0.86
N ALA A 107 16.09 -7.68 0.01
CA ALA A 107 16.02 -7.12 -1.33
C ALA A 107 15.75 -5.60 -1.31
N ALA A 108 16.29 -4.91 -2.32
CA ALA A 108 16.13 -3.46 -2.44
C ALA A 108 14.64 -3.06 -2.54
N ARG A 109 14.24 -2.12 -1.67
CA ARG A 109 12.89 -1.54 -1.68
C ARG A 109 12.79 -0.46 -2.75
N ARG A 110 11.56 -0.16 -3.20
CA ARG A 110 11.31 0.98 -4.10
C ARG A 110 11.81 2.27 -3.46
N LYS A 111 12.52 3.10 -4.25
CA LYS A 111 12.94 4.44 -3.82
C LYS A 111 11.73 5.26 -3.35
N ARG A 112 11.94 6.08 -2.32
CA ARG A 112 10.90 6.95 -1.77
C ARG A 112 10.57 8.06 -2.76
N THR A 113 9.29 8.24 -3.08
CA THR A 113 8.86 9.37 -3.91
C THR A 113 8.85 10.64 -3.07
N ARG A 114 9.49 11.69 -3.56
CA ARG A 114 9.38 13.04 -2.99
C ARG A 114 8.09 13.66 -3.55
N ILE A 115 7.16 14.01 -2.66
CA ILE A 115 5.92 14.70 -3.02
C ILE A 115 6.15 16.18 -2.76
N THR A 116 5.96 17.02 -3.78
CA THR A 116 6.16 18.47 -3.68
C THR A 116 5.01 19.14 -2.91
N THR A 117 5.20 20.41 -2.53
CA THR A 117 4.16 21.21 -1.86
C THR A 117 2.93 21.36 -2.75
N SER A 118 3.11 21.71 -4.03
CA SER A 118 2.01 21.85 -5.01
C SER A 118 1.22 20.54 -5.16
N GLN A 119 1.92 19.40 -5.30
CA GLN A 119 1.26 18.08 -5.35
C GLN A 119 0.51 17.77 -4.05
N THR A 120 1.07 18.15 -2.89
CA THR A 120 0.40 17.95 -1.60
C THR A 120 -0.87 18.78 -1.48
N SER A 121 -0.85 20.04 -1.92
CA SER A 121 -2.04 20.91 -1.91
C SER A 121 -3.18 20.30 -2.73
N LEU A 122 -2.90 19.82 -3.94
CA LEU A 122 -3.88 19.13 -4.79
C LEU A 122 -4.47 17.88 -4.12
N LEU A 123 -3.62 17.09 -3.44
CA LEU A 123 -4.06 15.90 -2.72
C LEU A 123 -4.91 16.22 -1.48
N VAL A 124 -4.60 17.30 -0.77
CA VAL A 124 -5.37 17.77 0.38
C VAL A 124 -6.74 18.28 -0.06
N GLU A 125 -6.80 19.11 -1.10
CA GLU A 125 -8.06 19.61 -1.67
C GLU A 125 -8.98 18.45 -2.10
N ALA A 126 -8.41 17.45 -2.79
CA ALA A 126 -9.17 16.26 -3.18
C ALA A 126 -9.62 15.40 -1.99
N PHE A 127 -8.83 15.37 -0.91
CA PHE A 127 -9.16 14.64 0.31
C PHE A 127 -10.31 15.27 1.09
N GLU A 128 -10.38 16.60 1.12
CA GLU A 128 -11.49 17.35 1.73
C GLU A 128 -12.80 17.09 0.99
N LYS A 129 -12.75 17.04 -0.36
CA LYS A 129 -13.89 16.67 -1.20
C LYS A 129 -14.32 15.20 -1.02
N ASN A 130 -13.37 14.28 -1.00
CA ASN A 130 -13.65 12.85 -0.82
C ASN A 130 -12.48 12.09 -0.16
N ARG A 131 -12.67 11.62 1.08
CA ARG A 131 -11.66 10.84 1.83
C ARG A 131 -11.44 9.43 1.30
N TYR A 132 -12.37 8.92 0.50
CA TYR A 132 -12.37 7.58 -0.10
C TYR A 132 -12.57 7.65 -1.62
N PRO A 133 -11.61 8.25 -2.37
CA PRO A 133 -11.76 8.37 -3.81
C PRO A 133 -11.76 6.99 -4.46
N GLY A 134 -12.63 6.81 -5.46
CA GLY A 134 -12.69 5.62 -6.31
C GLY A 134 -11.43 5.44 -7.17
N ASN A 135 -11.44 4.45 -8.06
CA ASN A 135 -10.30 4.19 -8.94
C ASN A 135 -10.08 5.33 -9.94
N GLU A 136 -11.14 5.78 -10.59
CA GLU A 136 -11.12 6.87 -11.58
C GLU A 136 -10.57 8.16 -10.98
N ALA A 137 -11.12 8.60 -9.85
CA ALA A 137 -10.63 9.79 -9.15
C ALA A 137 -9.14 9.71 -8.78
N LYS A 138 -8.63 8.52 -8.43
CA LYS A 138 -7.18 8.34 -8.17
C LYS A 138 -6.35 8.38 -9.44
N GLU A 139 -6.89 7.96 -10.57
CA GLU A 139 -6.24 8.00 -11.87
C GLU A 139 -6.14 9.45 -12.37
N GLU A 140 -7.22 10.22 -12.25
CA GLU A 140 -7.22 11.66 -12.54
C GLU A 140 -6.19 12.40 -11.68
N LEU A 141 -6.14 12.13 -10.37
CA LEU A 141 -5.14 12.72 -9.48
C LEU A 141 -3.71 12.31 -9.86
N ALA A 142 -3.50 11.10 -10.36
CA ALA A 142 -2.20 10.65 -10.84
C ALA A 142 -1.76 11.46 -12.06
N GLN A 143 -2.67 11.68 -13.02
CA GLN A 143 -2.42 12.51 -14.21
C GLN A 143 -2.13 13.97 -13.81
N ARG A 144 -2.94 14.56 -12.92
CA ARG A 144 -2.79 15.95 -12.49
C ARG A 144 -1.53 16.22 -11.67
N THR A 145 -1.10 15.26 -10.84
CA THR A 145 0.07 15.42 -9.97
C THR A 145 1.36 14.88 -10.59
N GLY A 146 1.28 14.08 -11.66
CA GLY A 146 2.41 13.33 -12.22
C GLY A 146 2.92 12.22 -11.30
N LEU A 147 2.23 11.92 -10.20
CA LEU A 147 2.61 10.85 -9.28
C LEU A 147 1.99 9.52 -9.74
N PRO A 148 2.68 8.39 -9.57
CA PRO A 148 2.07 7.09 -9.82
C PRO A 148 0.80 6.93 -8.99
N ARG A 149 -0.28 6.41 -9.59
CA ARG A 149 -1.55 6.16 -8.88
C ARG A 149 -1.39 5.31 -7.62
N SER A 150 -0.39 4.43 -7.57
CA SER A 150 -0.02 3.69 -6.35
C SER A 150 0.41 4.61 -5.20
N ARG A 151 1.12 5.71 -5.50
CA ARG A 151 1.52 6.74 -4.53
C ARG A 151 0.32 7.54 -4.04
N ILE A 152 -0.61 7.90 -4.93
CA ILE A 152 -1.89 8.52 -4.56
C ILE A 152 -2.64 7.60 -3.58
N HIS A 153 -2.75 6.32 -3.91
CA HIS A 153 -3.44 5.35 -3.06
C HIS A 153 -2.84 5.25 -1.66
N VAL A 154 -1.51 5.12 -1.55
CA VAL A 154 -0.79 5.06 -0.28
C VAL A 154 -0.91 6.39 0.48
N TRP A 155 -0.84 7.53 -0.21
CA TRP A 155 -1.01 8.84 0.41
C TRP A 155 -2.38 8.95 1.10
N PHE A 156 -3.46 8.56 0.42
CA PHE A 156 -4.80 8.59 0.99
C PHE A 156 -4.96 7.61 2.17
N GLN A 157 -4.34 6.42 2.11
CA GLN A 157 -4.30 5.51 3.27
C GLN A 157 -3.59 6.15 4.46
N ASN A 158 -2.39 6.67 4.26
CA ASN A 158 -1.58 7.30 5.30
C ASN A 158 -2.26 8.55 5.86
N ARG A 159 -2.93 9.34 5.02
CA ARG A 159 -3.67 10.54 5.43
C ARG A 159 -4.85 10.18 6.35
N ARG A 160 -5.61 9.12 6.03
CA ARG A 160 -6.70 8.64 6.89
C ARG A 160 -6.22 8.01 8.20
N ALA A 161 -5.06 7.36 8.18
CA ALA A 161 -4.49 6.70 9.36
C ALA A 161 -3.95 7.69 10.41
N ARG A 162 -3.75 8.97 10.06
CA ARG A 162 -3.35 10.00 11.02
C ARG A 162 -4.48 10.22 12.02
N LYS A 163 -4.21 9.94 13.29
CA LYS A 163 -5.07 10.36 14.40
C LYS A 163 -5.08 11.90 14.44
N PRO A 164 -6.22 12.55 14.76
CA PRO A 164 -6.20 13.96 15.10
C PRO A 164 -5.18 14.14 16.22
N VAL A 165 -4.19 15.00 16.01
CA VAL A 165 -3.34 15.45 17.12
C VAL A 165 -4.32 16.17 18.04
N GLN A 166 -4.54 15.64 19.24
CA GLN A 166 -5.26 16.40 20.26
C GLN A 166 -4.46 17.68 20.45
N SER A 167 -5.03 18.80 20.03
CA SER A 167 -4.61 20.13 20.41
C SER A 167 -4.83 20.29 21.91
N ALA A 168 -3.90 19.74 22.71
CA ALA A 168 -3.71 20.16 24.08
C ALA A 168 -2.82 21.40 24.05
N SER A 169 -3.50 22.53 24.13
CA SER A 169 -3.05 23.85 24.56
C SER A 169 -1.71 23.89 25.33
N ALA A 170 -0.74 24.63 24.79
CA ALA A 170 0.08 25.53 25.60
C ALA A 170 0.67 26.65 24.69
N PRO A 171 0.35 27.94 24.92
CA PRO A 171 1.06 29.06 24.32
C PRO A 171 2.44 29.28 24.97
N PRO A 172 3.35 30.03 24.33
CA PRO A 172 4.74 30.14 24.75
C PRO A 172 4.87 30.96 26.04
N LYS A 173 5.55 30.44 27.05
CA LYS A 173 6.03 31.26 28.17
C LYS A 173 7.39 31.85 27.79
N SER A 174 7.36 33.05 27.23
CA SER A 174 8.42 34.04 27.43
C SER A 174 8.31 34.60 28.86
N LEU A 175 9.45 35.07 29.40
CA LEU A 175 9.68 35.73 30.71
C LEU A 175 10.05 34.83 31.89
N ALA A 176 11.36 34.69 32.13
CA ALA A 176 11.97 35.00 33.42
C ALA A 176 13.49 35.15 33.22
N GLY A 177 13.98 36.39 33.32
CA GLY A 177 15.40 36.69 33.33
C GLY A 177 16.11 36.01 34.49
N SER A 178 17.30 35.49 34.22
CA SER A 178 18.24 35.09 35.27
C SER A 178 19.14 36.29 35.57
N PRO A 179 19.16 36.83 36.80
CA PRO A 179 20.20 37.75 37.21
C PRO A 179 21.47 36.97 37.51
N THR A 180 22.58 37.43 36.94
CA THR A 180 23.94 37.16 37.40
C THR A 180 24.10 37.64 38.84
N PRO A 181 24.77 36.89 39.72
CA PRO A 181 25.54 37.48 40.80
C PRO A 181 27.03 37.29 40.53
N ALA A 182 27.71 38.43 40.44
CA ALA A 182 29.14 38.53 40.57
C ALA A 182 29.54 38.31 42.04
N ALA A 183 30.57 37.50 42.26
CA ALA A 183 31.53 37.59 43.35
C ALA A 183 32.79 36.84 42.91
#